data_AF-A0A132A2J3-F1
#
_entry.id   AF-A0A132A2J3-F1
#
_cell.length_a   1.000
_cell.length_b   1.000
_cell.length_c   1.000
_cell.angle_alpha   90.00
_cell.angle_beta   90.00
_cell.angle_gamma   90.00
#
_symmetry.space_group_name_H-M   'P 1'
#
loop_
_entity.id
_entity.type
_entity.pdbx_description
1 polymer ?
#
loop_
_entity_poly.entity_id
_entity_poly.type
_entity_poly.pdbx_seq_one_letter_code
_entity_poly.pdbx_strand_id
1 'polypeptide(L)'
;MYGPLDFVSLSGEKIDIHMLCPRNQDWIYLDTQLTDKNGRVQYTIPKEKSLPSGLYHFRMVVRGDHTFLDLFMSVVPPKTEAVVFSIDGSLTASVSVSAKDPKVRAGAIDVVRYWQELGYLIIYITGRPDIQQQRVVSWLYQHNFPHGLIFFVDGFSTEPLRHKTALLANLHQKANTF
;
A
#
# COMPACT_ATOMS: atom_id res chain seq x y z
N MET A 1 -3.52 -0.22 17.84
CA MET A 1 -2.65 -0.45 16.66
C MET A 1 -2.65 -1.94 16.46
N TYR A 2 -3.43 -2.45 15.52
CA TYR A 2 -3.47 -3.88 15.25
C TYR A 2 -2.30 -4.25 14.34
N GLY A 3 -1.36 -5.03 14.87
CA GLY A 3 -0.24 -5.56 14.11
C GLY A 3 -0.26 -7.09 14.08
N PRO A 4 0.67 -7.72 13.35
CA PRO A 4 0.86 -9.17 13.32
C PRO A 4 1.32 -9.79 14.66
N LEU A 5 1.12 -9.11 15.79
CA LEU A 5 1.25 -9.69 17.14
C LEU A 5 -0.08 -9.66 17.90
N ASP A 6 -1.09 -8.96 17.38
CA ASP A 6 -2.43 -8.80 17.97
C ASP A 6 -3.48 -9.66 17.24
N PHE A 7 -3.06 -10.74 16.56
CA PHE A 7 -3.93 -11.58 15.72
C PHE A 7 -5.18 -12.13 16.42
N VAL A 8 -5.11 -12.33 17.74
CA VAL A 8 -6.25 -12.81 18.55
C VAL A 8 -7.29 -11.71 18.79
N SER A 9 -6.88 -10.42 18.77
CA SER A 9 -7.75 -9.29 19.09
C SER A 9 -8.70 -8.88 17.97
N LEU A 10 -8.43 -9.30 16.72
CA LEU A 10 -9.24 -8.92 15.56
C LEU A 10 -10.01 -10.07 14.94
N SER A 11 -10.03 -11.28 15.48
CA SER A 11 -10.77 -12.39 14.86
C SER A 11 -12.28 -12.21 15.02
N GLY A 12 -13.03 -12.20 13.91
CA GLY A 12 -14.50 -12.07 13.94
C GLY A 12 -15.03 -10.66 14.24
N GLU A 13 -14.16 -9.65 14.16
CA GLU A 13 -14.52 -8.24 14.31
C GLU A 13 -15.23 -7.70 13.07
N LYS A 14 -16.15 -6.77 13.29
CA LYS A 14 -16.87 -6.06 12.21
C LYS A 14 -16.09 -4.83 11.77
N ILE A 15 -15.76 -4.77 10.49
CA ILE A 15 -15.02 -3.69 9.87
C ILE A 15 -15.94 -2.91 8.94
N ASP A 16 -16.20 -1.65 9.26
CA ASP A 16 -16.92 -0.73 8.38
C ASP A 16 -15.99 -0.10 7.37
N ILE A 17 -16.35 -0.20 6.10
CA ILE A 17 -15.55 0.26 4.97
C ILE A 17 -16.18 1.53 4.43
N HIS A 18 -15.41 2.61 4.46
CA HIS A 18 -15.81 3.91 3.96
C HIS A 18 -14.88 4.36 2.84
N MET A 19 -15.41 5.13 1.89
CA MET A 19 -14.62 5.79 0.85
C MET A 19 -14.91 7.29 0.91
N LEU A 20 -13.85 8.09 0.90
CA LEU A 20 -13.97 9.55 0.79
C LEU A 20 -14.44 9.89 -0.62
N CYS A 21 -15.58 10.56 -0.74
CA CYS A 21 -16.10 10.99 -2.02
C CYS A 21 -15.21 12.10 -2.60
N PRO A 22 -14.63 11.92 -3.80
CA PRO A 22 -13.75 12.94 -4.38
C PRO A 22 -14.46 14.29 -4.65
N ARG A 23 -15.79 14.28 -4.83
CA ARG A 23 -16.57 15.46 -5.24
C ARG A 23 -16.91 16.41 -4.10
N ASN A 24 -17.33 15.88 -2.95
CA ASN A 24 -17.82 16.67 -1.81
C ASN A 24 -17.04 16.44 -0.52
N GLN A 25 -16.02 15.57 -0.52
CA GLN A 25 -15.18 15.28 0.66
C GLN A 25 -15.94 14.64 1.83
N ASP A 26 -17.11 14.04 1.56
CA ASP A 26 -17.86 13.29 2.57
C ASP A 26 -17.47 11.80 2.56
N TRP A 27 -17.48 11.18 3.74
CA TRP A 27 -17.28 9.74 3.88
C TRP A 27 -18.55 8.98 3.46
N ILE A 28 -18.43 8.14 2.45
CA ILE A 28 -19.50 7.26 1.97
C ILE A 28 -19.27 5.87 2.55
N TYR A 29 -20.24 5.36 3.31
CA TYR A 29 -20.26 3.97 3.74
C TYR A 29 -20.47 3.04 2.53
N LEU A 30 -19.63 2.01 2.43
CA LEU A 30 -19.68 1.05 1.34
C LEU A 30 -20.26 -0.30 1.77
N ASP A 31 -19.73 -0.86 2.86
CA ASP A 31 -20.07 -2.20 3.36
C ASP A 31 -19.50 -2.46 4.77
N THR A 32 -19.92 -3.56 5.39
CA THR A 32 -19.32 -4.12 6.61
C THR A 32 -18.82 -5.53 6.32
N GLN A 33 -17.57 -5.81 6.64
CA GLN A 33 -16.97 -7.13 6.48
C GLN A 33 -16.54 -7.70 7.83
N LEU A 34 -16.54 -9.03 7.95
CA LEU A 34 -15.97 -9.72 9.10
C LEU A 34 -14.52 -10.07 8.81
N THR A 35 -13.67 -9.86 9.80
CA THR A 35 -12.28 -10.34 9.76
C THR A 35 -12.23 -11.87 9.94
N ASP A 36 -11.27 -12.50 9.28
CA ASP A 36 -11.00 -13.92 9.41
C ASP A 36 -10.30 -14.27 10.74
N LYS A 37 -9.98 -15.55 10.93
CA LYS A 37 -9.28 -16.06 12.12
C LYS A 37 -7.89 -15.45 12.35
N ASN A 38 -7.33 -14.78 11.35
CA ASN A 38 -6.04 -14.10 11.40
C ASN A 38 -6.22 -12.57 11.44
N GLY A 39 -7.43 -12.05 11.66
CA GLY A 39 -7.71 -10.62 11.67
C GLY A 39 -7.66 -9.95 10.30
N ARG A 40 -7.73 -10.71 9.19
CA ARG A 40 -7.68 -10.16 7.82
C ARG A 40 -9.08 -9.91 7.28
N VAL A 41 -9.23 -8.85 6.50
CA VAL A 41 -10.47 -8.50 5.81
C VAL A 41 -10.20 -8.35 4.32
N GLN A 42 -11.11 -8.85 3.49
CA GLN A 42 -11.07 -8.65 2.05
C GLN A 42 -12.38 -8.03 1.59
N TYR A 43 -12.28 -7.00 0.76
CA TYR A 43 -13.43 -6.34 0.16
C TYR A 43 -13.19 -6.16 -1.34
N THR A 44 -14.20 -6.53 -2.12
CA THR A 44 -14.20 -6.34 -3.57
C THR A 44 -15.31 -5.36 -3.90
N ILE A 45 -14.95 -4.27 -4.57
CA ILE A 45 -15.93 -3.28 -5.01
C ILE A 45 -16.84 -3.96 -6.06
N PRO A 46 -18.17 -3.97 -5.84
CA PRO A 46 -19.11 -4.53 -6.82
C PRO A 46 -19.00 -3.83 -8.17
N LYS A 47 -19.25 -4.56 -9.27
CA LYS A 47 -19.13 -4.01 -10.64
C LYS A 47 -20.03 -2.80 -10.87
N GLU A 48 -21.19 -2.80 -10.23
CA GLU A 48 -22.19 -1.72 -10.27
C GLU A 48 -21.69 -0.44 -9.60
N LYS A 49 -20.71 -0.57 -8.69
CA LYS A 49 -20.02 0.53 -8.01
C LYS A 49 -18.60 0.74 -8.55
N SER A 50 -18.32 0.27 -9.77
CA SER A 50 -17.02 0.48 -10.42
C SER A 50 -16.63 1.95 -10.41
N LEU A 51 -15.35 2.19 -10.11
CA LEU A 51 -14.81 3.52 -9.95
C LEU A 51 -14.09 3.95 -11.24
N PRO A 52 -14.27 5.19 -11.72
CA PRO A 52 -13.49 5.70 -12.85
C PRO A 52 -12.00 5.83 -12.47
N SER A 53 -11.16 6.18 -13.44
CA SER A 53 -9.74 6.42 -13.17
C SER A 53 -9.57 7.56 -12.15
N GLY A 54 -8.73 7.35 -11.16
CA GLY A 54 -8.51 8.30 -10.07
C GLY A 54 -7.89 7.67 -8.83
N LEU A 55 -7.57 8.55 -7.87
CA LEU A 55 -7.08 8.16 -6.55
C LEU A 55 -8.24 8.21 -5.55
N TYR A 56 -8.44 7.11 -4.83
CA TYR A 56 -9.51 6.93 -3.87
C TYR A 56 -8.94 6.67 -2.48
N HIS A 57 -9.47 7.37 -1.50
CA HIS A 57 -9.10 7.21 -0.09
C HIS A 57 -10.18 6.38 0.60
N PHE A 58 -9.78 5.25 1.15
CA PHE A 58 -10.61 4.36 1.95
C PHE A 58 -10.23 4.45 3.41
N ARG A 59 -11.24 4.33 4.27
CA ARG A 59 -11.07 4.18 5.71
C ARG A 59 -11.80 2.94 6.18
N MET A 60 -11.08 2.04 6.83
CA MET A 60 -11.64 0.84 7.44
C MET A 60 -11.65 1.03 8.95
N VAL A 61 -12.83 0.96 9.56
CA VAL A 61 -13.07 1.25 10.99
C VAL A 61 -13.51 -0.02 11.69
N VAL A 62 -12.85 -0.39 12.78
CA VAL A 62 -13.27 -1.48 13.65
C VAL A 62 -14.45 -1.01 14.49
N ARG A 63 -15.61 -1.68 14.40
CA ARG A 63 -16.81 -1.26 15.13
C ARG A 63 -16.67 -1.35 16.65
N GLY A 64 -15.90 -2.32 17.14
CA GLY A 64 -15.77 -2.59 18.57
C GLY A 64 -15.09 -1.46 19.35
N ASP A 65 -14.02 -0.89 18.80
CA ASP A 65 -13.18 0.10 19.49
C ASP A 65 -12.96 1.41 18.71
N HIS A 66 -13.58 1.54 17.53
CA HIS A 66 -13.48 2.69 16.63
C HIS A 66 -12.07 3.04 16.14
N THR A 67 -11.10 2.15 16.32
CA THR A 67 -9.80 2.32 15.68
C THR A 67 -9.95 2.10 14.17
N PHE A 68 -9.04 2.68 13.39
CA PHE A 68 -9.16 2.67 11.94
C PHE A 68 -7.79 2.62 11.25
N LEU A 69 -7.83 2.27 9.98
CA LEU A 69 -6.72 2.41 9.05
C LEU A 69 -7.18 3.17 7.81
N ASP A 70 -6.26 3.93 7.23
CA ASP A 70 -6.45 4.65 5.97
C ASP A 70 -5.66 3.94 4.86
N LEU A 71 -6.30 3.79 3.70
CA LEU A 71 -5.75 3.13 2.51
C LEU A 71 -5.98 4.02 1.30
N PHE A 72 -5.03 4.01 0.37
CA PHE A 72 -5.17 4.66 -0.92
C PHE A 72 -5.22 3.60 -2.02
N MET A 73 -6.16 3.75 -2.94
CA MET A 73 -6.31 2.90 -4.11
C MET A 73 -6.29 3.77 -5.36
N SER A 74 -5.46 3.41 -6.33
CA SER A 74 -5.45 4.06 -7.64
C SER A 74 -6.14 3.17 -8.66
N VAL A 75 -7.12 3.73 -9.36
CA VAL A 75 -7.69 3.16 -10.57
C VAL A 75 -7.01 3.84 -11.75
N VAL A 76 -6.31 3.07 -12.57
CA VAL A 76 -5.49 3.59 -13.66
C VAL A 76 -6.05 3.14 -15.02
N PRO A 77 -5.89 3.94 -16.09
CA PRO A 77 -6.26 3.53 -17.43
C PRO A 77 -5.52 2.26 -17.89
N PRO A 78 -6.10 1.48 -18.82
CA PRO A 78 -5.37 0.39 -19.47
C PRO A 78 -4.05 0.89 -20.08
N LYS A 79 -3.02 0.05 -20.04
CA LYS A 79 -1.68 0.35 -20.58
C LYS A 79 -0.96 1.52 -19.87
N THR A 80 -1.38 1.90 -18.67
CA THR A 80 -0.61 2.86 -17.84
C THR A 80 0.79 2.34 -17.62
N GLU A 81 1.78 3.12 -18.03
CA GLU A 81 3.19 2.79 -17.81
C GLU A 81 3.59 3.09 -16.37
N ALA A 82 4.36 2.17 -15.77
CA ALA A 82 4.78 2.28 -14.38
C ALA A 82 6.28 2.01 -14.24
N VAL A 83 6.92 2.72 -13.31
CA VAL A 83 8.30 2.47 -12.91
C VAL A 83 8.31 1.96 -11.48
N VAL A 84 8.95 0.81 -11.28
CA VAL A 84 9.03 0.18 -9.97
C VAL A 84 10.39 0.44 -9.33
N PHE A 85 10.37 0.99 -8.12
CA PHE A 85 11.56 1.20 -7.29
C PHE A 85 11.54 0.27 -6.09
N SER A 86 12.58 -0.55 -5.94
CA SER A 86 12.83 -1.23 -4.67
C SER A 86 13.33 -0.22 -3.64
N ILE A 87 12.70 -0.15 -2.46
CA ILE A 87 13.16 0.73 -1.39
C ILE A 87 14.49 0.20 -0.84
N ASP A 88 14.47 -1.04 -0.35
CA ASP A 88 15.62 -1.65 0.32
C ASP A 88 16.74 -1.93 -0.69
N GLY A 89 17.90 -1.34 -0.45
CA GLY A 89 19.12 -1.54 -1.23
C GLY A 89 19.20 -0.73 -2.53
N SER A 90 18.07 -0.21 -3.06
CA SER A 90 18.09 0.69 -4.23
C SER A 90 17.93 2.15 -3.81
N LEU A 91 16.82 2.53 -3.15
CA LEU A 91 16.64 3.90 -2.65
C LEU A 91 17.42 4.13 -1.36
N THR A 92 17.55 3.11 -0.52
CA THR A 92 18.39 3.15 0.68
C THR A 92 19.84 2.81 0.33
N ALA A 93 20.78 3.58 0.87
CA ALA A 93 22.22 3.32 0.78
C ALA A 93 22.68 2.19 1.73
N SER A 94 21.81 1.74 2.64
CA SER A 94 22.06 0.60 3.53
C SER A 94 20.94 -0.43 3.44
N VAL A 95 21.32 -1.70 3.58
CA VAL A 95 20.43 -2.88 3.64
C VAL A 95 20.18 -3.34 5.08
N SER A 96 20.61 -2.55 6.07
CA SER A 96 20.57 -2.97 7.48
C SER A 96 19.13 -3.18 7.96
N VAL A 97 18.85 -4.40 8.38
CA VAL A 97 17.60 -4.89 8.97
C VAL A 97 17.26 -4.18 10.31
N SER A 98 18.23 -3.49 10.91
CA SER A 98 18.13 -2.88 12.25
C SER A 98 18.28 -1.36 12.30
N ALA A 99 18.60 -0.69 11.18
CA ALA A 99 18.83 0.75 11.19
C ALA A 99 17.50 1.52 11.29
N LYS A 100 17.39 2.34 12.35
CA LYS A 100 16.22 3.16 12.69
C LYS A 100 15.93 4.26 11.66
N ASP A 101 16.91 4.57 10.80
CA ASP A 101 16.79 5.53 9.71
C ASP A 101 17.87 5.25 8.63
N PRO A 102 17.54 4.53 7.54
CA PRO A 102 18.50 4.24 6.48
C PRO A 102 18.83 5.50 5.66
N LYS A 103 20.11 5.73 5.34
CA LYS A 103 20.50 6.87 4.48
C LYS A 103 19.92 6.73 3.08
N VAL A 104 19.52 7.85 2.48
CA VAL A 104 19.12 7.92 1.06
C VAL A 104 20.33 7.74 0.17
N ARG A 105 20.21 6.93 -0.89
CA ARG A 105 21.23 6.81 -1.94
C ARG A 105 21.30 8.11 -2.76
N ALA A 106 22.52 8.58 -3.03
CA ALA A 106 22.74 9.79 -3.82
C ALA A 106 21.98 9.73 -5.17
N GLY A 107 21.26 10.81 -5.50
CA GLY A 107 20.47 10.93 -6.73
C GLY A 107 19.15 10.12 -6.75
N ALA A 108 18.83 9.33 -5.72
CA ALA A 108 17.64 8.49 -5.73
C ALA A 108 16.34 9.29 -5.85
N ILE A 109 16.23 10.40 -5.14
CA ILE A 109 15.04 11.26 -5.19
C ILE A 109 14.86 11.86 -6.59
N ASP A 110 15.95 12.36 -7.19
CA ASP A 110 15.94 13.00 -8.51
C ASP A 110 15.55 12.01 -9.62
N VAL A 111 16.05 10.77 -9.54
CA VAL A 111 15.67 9.71 -10.49
C VAL A 111 14.17 9.41 -10.39
N VAL A 112 13.63 9.25 -9.18
CA VAL A 112 12.19 8.97 -9.01
C VAL A 112 11.36 10.16 -9.51
N ARG A 113 11.79 11.39 -9.21
CA ARG A 113 11.11 12.61 -9.65
C ARG A 113 11.11 12.73 -11.18
N TYR A 114 12.24 12.45 -11.82
CA TYR A 114 12.34 12.45 -13.28
C TYR A 114 11.27 11.56 -13.94
N TRP A 115 11.10 10.33 -13.46
CA TRP A 115 10.08 9.43 -14.00
C TRP A 115 8.65 9.89 -13.68
N GLN A 116 8.43 10.47 -12.50
CA GLN A 116 7.14 11.04 -12.13
C GLN A 116 6.76 12.21 -13.06
N GLU A 117 7.71 13.11 -13.35
CA GLU A 117 7.51 14.28 -14.22
C GLU A 117 7.20 13.88 -15.68
N LEU A 118 7.70 12.72 -16.11
CA LEU A 118 7.34 12.12 -17.40
C LEU A 118 5.93 11.47 -17.41
N GLY A 119 5.24 11.43 -16.27
CA GLY A 119 3.89 10.89 -16.15
C GLY A 119 3.80 9.39 -15.87
N TYR A 120 4.93 8.74 -15.53
CA TYR A 120 4.90 7.33 -15.16
C TYR A 120 4.29 7.12 -13.77
N LEU A 121 3.52 6.05 -13.61
CA LEU A 121 3.03 5.62 -12.30
C LEU A 121 4.21 5.13 -11.46
N ILE A 122 4.44 5.78 -10.32
CA ILE A 122 5.52 5.39 -9.40
C ILE A 122 5.01 4.30 -8.45
N ILE A 123 5.71 3.17 -8.45
CA ILE A 123 5.45 2.04 -7.55
C ILE A 123 6.70 1.79 -6.70
N TYR A 124 6.56 1.82 -5.40
CA TYR A 124 7.57 1.41 -4.44
C TYR A 124 7.30 -0.01 -3.96
N ILE A 125 8.34 -0.84 -3.93
CA ILE A 125 8.28 -2.19 -3.35
C ILE A 125 9.32 -2.33 -2.24
N THR A 126 8.92 -2.88 -1.09
CA THR A 126 9.83 -3.14 0.03
C THR A 126 9.79 -4.61 0.42
N GLY A 127 10.94 -5.13 0.86
CA GLY A 127 11.05 -6.45 1.46
C GLY A 127 10.64 -6.47 2.92
N ARG A 128 10.36 -5.30 3.51
CA ARG A 128 9.95 -5.15 4.90
C ARG A 128 8.51 -5.67 5.08
N PRO A 129 8.22 -6.29 6.23
CA PRO A 129 6.86 -6.70 6.55
C PRO A 129 5.94 -5.47 6.71
N ASP A 130 4.67 -5.65 6.40
CA ASP A 130 3.57 -4.68 6.53
C ASP A 130 3.48 -4.00 7.91
N ILE A 131 3.87 -4.68 9.00
CA ILE A 131 4.00 -4.06 10.34
C ILE A 131 4.93 -2.84 10.36
N GLN A 132 5.86 -2.72 9.41
CA GLN A 132 6.76 -1.57 9.28
C GLN A 132 6.20 -0.46 8.38
N GLN A 133 4.94 -0.55 7.92
CA GLN A 133 4.35 0.39 6.97
C GLN A 133 4.53 1.85 7.39
N GLN A 134 4.17 2.20 8.62
CA GLN A 134 4.31 3.58 9.11
C GLN A 134 5.75 4.08 9.06
N ARG A 135 6.74 3.21 9.36
CA ARG A 135 8.16 3.58 9.32
C ARG A 135 8.61 3.84 7.88
N VAL A 136 8.23 2.98 6.95
CA VAL A 136 8.61 3.10 5.54
C VAL A 136 7.96 4.32 4.89
N VAL A 137 6.65 4.53 5.13
CA VAL A 137 5.91 5.70 4.63
C VAL A 137 6.50 6.99 5.19
N SER A 138 6.78 7.04 6.51
CA SER A 138 7.39 8.21 7.14
C SER A 138 8.77 8.51 6.57
N TRP A 139 9.58 7.48 6.30
CA TRP A 139 10.91 7.66 5.71
C TRP A 139 10.84 8.26 4.30
N LEU A 140 9.96 7.75 3.43
CA LEU A 140 9.74 8.31 2.10
C LEU A 140 9.31 9.78 2.17
N TYR A 141 8.37 10.09 3.07
CA TYR A 141 7.88 11.45 3.29
C TYR A 141 8.97 12.40 3.80
N GLN A 142 9.72 12.00 4.84
CA GLN A 142 10.78 12.81 5.45
C GLN A 142 11.90 13.17 4.46
N HIS A 143 12.15 12.30 3.48
CA HIS A 143 13.14 12.52 2.44
C HIS A 143 12.57 13.10 1.15
N ASN A 144 11.31 13.52 1.14
CA ASN A 144 10.64 14.15 -0.01
C ASN A 144 10.64 13.29 -1.28
N PHE A 145 10.47 11.97 -1.13
CA PHE A 145 10.23 11.11 -2.27
C PHE A 145 8.88 11.46 -2.92
N PRO A 146 8.79 11.44 -4.26
CA PRO A 146 7.53 11.52 -4.98
C PRO A 146 6.44 10.60 -4.44
N HIS A 147 5.18 11.04 -4.51
CA HIS A 147 4.06 10.18 -4.16
C HIS A 147 3.98 8.98 -5.11
N GLY A 148 3.70 7.80 -4.56
CA GLY A 148 3.60 6.56 -5.31
C GLY A 148 2.90 5.48 -4.50
N LEU A 149 2.50 4.40 -5.17
CA LEU A 149 1.90 3.24 -4.52
C LEU A 149 2.98 2.42 -3.83
N ILE A 150 2.76 2.02 -2.58
CA ILE A 150 3.76 1.28 -1.79
C ILE A 150 3.24 -0.13 -1.51
N PHE A 151 4.01 -1.14 -1.89
CA PHE A 151 3.70 -2.54 -1.64
C PHE A 151 4.72 -3.18 -0.69
N PHE A 152 4.19 -3.87 0.32
CA PHE A 152 4.94 -4.58 1.35
C PHE A 152 4.94 -6.09 1.10
N VAL A 153 5.90 -6.79 1.71
CA VAL A 153 5.83 -8.25 1.80
C VAL A 153 4.77 -8.63 2.83
N ASP A 154 3.98 -9.65 2.51
CA ASP A 154 2.99 -10.20 3.42
C ASP A 154 3.69 -10.94 4.57
N GLY A 155 3.57 -10.42 5.79
CA GLY A 155 4.07 -11.02 7.02
C GLY A 155 5.59 -11.24 7.09
N PHE A 156 6.01 -12.14 7.97
CA PHE A 156 7.40 -12.51 8.19
C PHE A 156 7.82 -13.63 7.24
N SER A 157 8.28 -13.26 6.04
CA SER A 157 8.84 -14.22 5.09
C SER A 157 10.36 -14.31 5.20
N THR A 158 10.89 -15.53 5.07
CA THR A 158 12.32 -15.78 4.93
C THR A 158 12.84 -15.54 3.51
N GLU A 159 11.95 -15.32 2.53
CA GLU A 159 12.29 -15.15 1.10
C GLU A 159 11.78 -13.83 0.49
N PRO A 160 12.18 -12.65 1.00
CA PRO A 160 11.62 -11.36 0.57
C PRO A 160 11.75 -11.06 -0.93
N LEU A 161 12.79 -11.59 -1.59
CA LEU A 161 12.97 -11.44 -3.04
C LEU A 161 11.90 -12.19 -3.84
N ARG A 162 11.54 -13.40 -3.41
CA ARG A 162 10.51 -14.21 -4.07
C ARG A 162 9.14 -13.53 -3.98
N HIS A 163 8.84 -12.90 -2.84
CA HIS A 163 7.63 -12.12 -2.67
C HIS A 163 7.59 -10.90 -3.58
N LYS A 164 8.70 -10.16 -3.73
CA LYS A 164 8.78 -9.05 -4.70
C LYS A 164 8.48 -9.53 -6.12
N THR A 165 9.07 -10.65 -6.55
CA THR A 165 8.80 -11.23 -7.88
C THR A 165 7.35 -11.66 -8.03
N ALA A 166 6.78 -12.33 -7.04
CA ALA A 166 5.38 -12.77 -7.07
C ALA A 166 4.39 -11.59 -7.08
N LEU A 167 4.68 -10.52 -6.33
CA LEU A 167 3.91 -9.28 -6.36
C LEU A 167 3.93 -8.66 -7.75
N LEU A 168 5.11 -8.52 -8.35
CA LEU A 168 5.25 -7.97 -9.71
C LEU A 168 4.53 -8.81 -10.76
N ALA A 169 4.63 -10.14 -10.68
CA ALA A 169 3.90 -11.03 -11.58
C ALA A 169 2.39 -10.85 -11.45
N ASN A 170 1.87 -10.72 -10.22
CA ASN A 170 0.46 -10.45 -9.97
C ASN A 170 0.03 -9.07 -10.50
N LEU A 171 0.84 -8.03 -10.30
CA LEU A 171 0.56 -6.69 -10.82
C LEU A 171 0.53 -6.70 -12.35
N HIS A 172 1.50 -7.37 -12.99
CA HIS A 172 1.54 -7.52 -14.44
C HIS A 172 0.33 -8.28 -14.98
N GLN A 173 -0.04 -9.39 -14.34
CA GLN A 173 -1.24 -10.15 -14.73
C GLN A 173 -2.50 -9.28 -14.60
N LYS A 174 -2.70 -8.59 -13.47
CA LYS A 174 -3.85 -7.70 -13.25
C LYS A 174 -3.90 -6.53 -14.23
N ALA A 175 -2.76 -6.00 -14.63
CA ALA A 175 -2.68 -4.94 -15.64
C ALA A 175 -3.14 -5.41 -17.03
N ASN A 176 -3.05 -6.71 -17.32
CA ASN A 176 -3.39 -7.30 -18.62
C ASN A 176 -4.81 -7.91 -18.68
N THR A 177 -5.56 -7.96 -17.58
CA THR A 177 -6.88 -8.63 -17.51
C THR A 177 -8.07 -7.67 -17.75
N PHE A 178 -7.91 -6.63 -18.58
CA PHE A 178 -8.99 -5.72 -18.94
C PHE A 178 -9.11 -5.55 -20.45
#